data_AF-A0A0N1HHL8-F1
#
_entry.id   AF-A0A0N1HHL8-F1
#
_cell.length_a   1.000
_cell.length_b   1.000
_cell.length_c   1.000
_cell.angle_alpha   90.00
_cell.angle_beta   90.00
_cell.angle_gamma   90.00
#
_symmetry.space_group_name_H-M   'P 1'
#
loop_
_entity.id
_entity.type
_entity.pdbx_description
1 polymer ?
#
loop_
_entity_poly.entity_id
_entity_poly.type
_entity_poly.pdbx_seq_one_letter_code
_entity_poly.pdbx_strand_id
1 'polypeptide(L)'
;MASQPTTPRATALALLETFKTLDYNTLISLIHPDAVWTMHPASLGFPPQSRDSQGQRLAHMFESGILDSFPVNPLEVIESVTKDEKSGNEKALVTVHAEGEVVLSEKVKGLLEGDEEGKTLLRQARENGGLKNEYLFVITFEGSAEDGGGKIERVQEWLDAEKTRVLMGVLKTSTALLQSGK
;
A
#
# COMPACT_ATOMS: atom_id res chain seq x y z
N MET A 1 -2.33 -7.74 24.54
CA MET A 1 -1.67 -8.16 23.28
C MET A 1 -2.76 -8.61 22.35
N ALA A 2 -2.93 -8.00 21.18
CA ALA A 2 -3.89 -8.48 20.19
C ALA A 2 -3.43 -9.88 19.70
N SER A 3 -4.35 -10.84 19.63
CA SER A 3 -4.07 -12.16 19.06
C SER A 3 -3.71 -12.00 17.58
N GLN A 4 -2.62 -12.63 17.14
CA GLN A 4 -2.27 -12.62 15.72
C GLN A 4 -3.39 -13.25 14.89
N PRO A 5 -3.63 -12.76 13.66
CA PRO A 5 -4.60 -13.36 12.75
C PRO A 5 -4.24 -14.83 12.48
N THR A 6 -5.24 -15.71 12.51
CA THR A 6 -5.05 -17.18 12.51
C THR A 6 -5.27 -17.82 11.15
N THR A 7 -5.55 -17.03 10.10
CA THR A 7 -5.76 -17.52 8.73
C THR A 7 -5.08 -16.59 7.72
N PRO A 8 -4.68 -17.10 6.53
CA PRO A 8 -4.13 -16.27 5.46
C PRO A 8 -5.02 -15.07 5.11
N ARG A 9 -6.34 -15.29 4.99
CA ARG A 9 -7.32 -14.22 4.75
C ARG A 9 -7.29 -13.15 5.84
N ALA A 10 -7.33 -13.55 7.11
CA ALA A 10 -7.31 -12.61 8.22
C ALA A 10 -5.99 -11.82 8.25
N THR A 11 -4.87 -12.45 7.93
CA THR A 11 -3.55 -11.80 7.84
C THR A 11 -3.47 -10.81 6.67
N ALA A 12 -4.03 -11.16 5.51
CA ALA A 12 -4.14 -10.26 4.36
C ALA A 12 -5.00 -9.03 4.69
N LEU A 13 -6.15 -9.22 5.34
CA LEU A 13 -7.00 -8.12 5.77
C LEU A 13 -6.33 -7.25 6.85
N ALA A 14 -5.62 -7.87 7.79
CA ALA A 14 -4.83 -7.16 8.78
C ALA A 14 -3.73 -6.31 8.15
N LEU A 15 -3.09 -6.80 7.07
CA LEU A 15 -2.13 -6.02 6.29
C LEU A 15 -2.79 -4.75 5.72
N LEU A 16 -3.98 -4.86 5.12
CA LEU A 16 -4.71 -3.71 4.56
C LEU A 16 -5.06 -2.66 5.63
N GLU A 17 -5.48 -3.09 6.81
CA GLU A 17 -5.77 -2.20 7.95
C GLU A 17 -4.54 -1.40 8.42
N THR A 18 -3.32 -1.91 8.20
CA THR A 18 -2.10 -1.16 8.53
C THR A 18 -1.95 0.12 7.72
N PHE A 19 -2.49 0.20 6.50
CA PHE A 19 -2.46 1.43 5.70
C PHE A 19 -3.40 2.51 6.25
N LYS A 20 -4.52 2.09 6.82
CA LYS A 20 -5.49 2.99 7.44
C LYS A 20 -4.94 3.69 8.67
N THR A 21 -4.27 2.93 9.54
CA THR A 21 -3.69 3.44 10.80
C THR A 21 -2.22 3.80 10.70
N LEU A 22 -1.61 3.56 9.53
CA LEU A 22 -0.19 3.76 9.26
C LEU A 22 0.70 3.01 10.28
N ASP A 23 0.24 1.82 10.69
CA ASP A 23 0.85 1.02 11.75
C ASP A 23 2.02 0.18 11.23
N TYR A 24 3.20 0.80 11.27
CA TYR A 24 4.48 0.17 10.96
C TYR A 24 4.72 -1.15 11.71
N ASN A 25 4.43 -1.18 13.02
CA ASN A 25 4.77 -2.32 13.87
C ASN A 25 3.91 -3.54 13.51
N THR A 26 2.63 -3.32 13.25
CA THR A 26 1.75 -4.37 12.77
C THR A 26 2.21 -4.85 11.40
N LEU A 27 2.52 -3.94 10.45
CA LEU A 27 2.98 -4.31 9.11
C LEU A 27 4.19 -5.24 9.13
N ILE A 28 5.25 -4.87 9.87
CA ILE A 28 6.46 -5.70 9.93
C ILE A 28 6.25 -7.05 10.64
N SER A 29 5.24 -7.15 11.52
CA SER A 29 4.94 -8.38 12.25
C SER A 29 4.26 -9.44 11.36
N LEU A 30 3.48 -8.99 10.37
CA LEU A 30 2.74 -9.84 9.43
C LEU A 30 3.62 -10.35 8.27
N ILE A 31 4.70 -9.63 7.96
CA ILE A 31 5.54 -9.86 6.78
C ILE A 31 6.83 -10.62 7.17
N HIS A 32 7.17 -11.62 6.37
CA HIS A 32 8.40 -12.40 6.50
C HIS A 32 9.64 -11.48 6.35
N PRO A 33 10.74 -11.68 7.11
CA PRO A 33 11.93 -10.82 6.99
C PRO A 33 12.50 -10.72 5.57
N ASP A 34 12.46 -11.82 4.82
CA ASP A 34 12.96 -11.90 3.44
C ASP A 34 11.89 -11.59 2.38
N ALA A 35 10.75 -11.05 2.80
CA ALA A 35 9.66 -10.80 1.87
C ALA A 35 10.00 -9.73 0.84
N VAL A 36 9.47 -9.92 -0.37
CA VAL A 36 9.60 -8.97 -1.48
C VAL A 36 8.23 -8.43 -1.85
N TRP A 37 8.14 -7.10 -1.92
CA TRP A 37 6.97 -6.36 -2.36
C TRP A 37 7.23 -5.74 -3.73
N THR A 38 6.43 -6.11 -4.73
CA THR A 38 6.55 -5.60 -6.09
C THR A 38 5.31 -4.83 -6.48
N MET A 39 5.49 -3.61 -6.98
CA MET A 39 4.41 -2.78 -7.52
C MET A 39 4.35 -2.87 -9.04
N HIS A 40 3.13 -2.97 -9.56
CA HIS A 40 2.79 -3.09 -10.96
C HIS A 40 1.82 -1.96 -11.37
N PRO A 41 1.75 -1.60 -12.67
CA PRO A 41 2.59 -2.11 -13.76
C PRO A 41 4.03 -1.58 -13.69
N ALA A 42 4.97 -2.29 -14.33
CA ALA A 42 6.39 -1.93 -14.37
C ALA A 42 6.65 -0.53 -14.98
N SER A 43 5.71 -0.01 -15.77
CA SER A 43 5.76 1.34 -16.35
C SER A 43 5.65 2.47 -15.31
N LEU A 44 5.35 2.15 -14.05
CA LEU A 44 5.46 3.07 -12.92
C LEU A 44 6.89 3.21 -12.40
N GLY A 45 7.80 2.29 -12.76
CA GLY A 45 9.23 2.39 -12.45
C GLY A 45 9.58 2.18 -10.97
N PHE A 46 8.67 1.63 -10.17
CA PHE A 46 8.97 1.30 -8.77
C PHE A 46 9.88 0.07 -8.69
N PRO A 47 11.02 0.16 -7.97
CA PRO A 47 11.83 -1.02 -7.70
C PRO A 47 11.11 -1.95 -6.70
N PRO A 48 11.40 -3.26 -6.73
CA PRO A 48 10.98 -4.16 -5.66
C PRO A 48 11.46 -3.65 -4.29
N GLN A 49 10.60 -3.75 -3.29
CA GLN A 49 10.86 -3.27 -1.93
C GLN A 49 10.99 -4.46 -0.97
N SER A 50 11.95 -4.37 -0.04
CA SER A 50 11.99 -5.28 1.11
C SER A 50 10.92 -4.92 2.14
N ARG A 51 10.66 -5.81 3.09
CA ARG A 51 9.81 -5.53 4.27
C ARG A 51 10.17 -4.20 4.93
N ASP A 52 11.45 -4.02 5.25
CA ASP A 52 11.91 -2.84 5.99
C ASP A 52 11.78 -1.56 5.16
N SER A 53 12.05 -1.63 3.84
CA SER A 53 11.85 -0.49 2.94
C SER A 53 10.38 -0.11 2.82
N GLN A 54 9.45 -1.07 2.78
CA GLN A 54 8.02 -0.77 2.78
C GLN A 54 7.56 -0.14 4.09
N GLY A 55 7.97 -0.71 5.22
CA GLY A 55 7.64 -0.14 6.52
C GLY A 55 8.15 1.29 6.67
N GLN A 56 9.40 1.57 6.28
CA GLN A 56 9.96 2.92 6.30
C GLN A 56 9.21 3.89 5.39
N ARG A 57 8.78 3.44 4.20
CA ARG A 57 7.96 4.26 3.30
C ARG A 57 6.64 4.63 3.96
N LEU A 58 5.94 3.68 4.59
CA LEU A 58 4.69 3.92 5.29
C LEU A 58 4.87 4.92 6.45
N ALA A 59 5.90 4.70 7.26
CA ALA A 59 6.26 5.59 8.37
C ALA A 59 6.58 7.02 7.87
N HIS A 60 7.37 7.14 6.80
CA HIS A 60 7.72 8.45 6.24
C HIS A 60 6.50 9.20 5.72
N MET A 61 5.56 8.52 5.04
CA MET A 61 4.33 9.15 4.57
C MET A 61 3.51 9.72 5.74
N PHE A 62 3.48 9.03 6.89
CA PHE A 62 2.82 9.52 8.10
C PHE A 62 3.58 10.69 8.75
N GLU A 63 4.87 10.50 9.04
CA GLU A 63 5.71 11.46 9.76
C GLU A 63 5.90 12.77 8.99
N SER A 64 5.80 12.73 7.66
CA SER A 64 5.87 13.94 6.82
C SER A 64 4.74 14.93 7.08
N GLY A 65 3.63 14.50 7.70
CA GLY A 65 2.42 15.30 7.87
C GLY A 65 1.69 15.61 6.56
N ILE A 66 2.04 14.91 5.47
CA ILE A 66 1.38 15.07 4.17
C ILE A 66 -0.01 14.44 4.18
N LEU A 67 -0.15 13.29 4.85
CA LEU A 67 -1.36 12.50 4.89
C LEU A 67 -1.99 12.49 6.28
N ASP A 68 -3.31 12.65 6.33
CA ASP A 68 -4.10 12.36 7.52
C ASP A 68 -4.44 10.86 7.60
N SER A 69 -4.75 10.24 6.45
CA SER A 69 -5.00 8.80 6.36
C SER A 69 -4.85 8.27 4.94
N PHE A 70 -4.67 6.95 4.83
CA PHE A 70 -4.67 6.21 3.56
C PHE A 70 -5.46 4.89 3.72
N PRO A 71 -6.79 4.95 3.97
CA PRO A 71 -7.61 3.75 4.06
C PRO A 71 -7.58 2.97 2.75
N VAL A 72 -7.38 1.66 2.85
CA VAL A 72 -7.51 0.71 1.75
C VAL A 72 -8.58 -0.32 2.15
N ASN A 73 -9.71 -0.30 1.45
CA ASN A 73 -10.89 -1.10 1.75
C ASN A 73 -11.01 -2.26 0.75
N PRO A 74 -11.10 -3.51 1.23
CA PRO A 74 -11.30 -4.66 0.35
C PRO A 74 -12.70 -4.64 -0.27
N LEU A 75 -12.77 -4.87 -1.58
CA LEU A 75 -14.01 -5.05 -2.35
C LEU A 75 -14.29 -6.55 -2.56
N GLU A 76 -13.25 -7.31 -2.89
CA GLU A 76 -13.32 -8.77 -3.08
C GLU A 76 -12.05 -9.43 -2.54
N VAL A 77 -12.21 -10.61 -1.93
CA VAL A 77 -11.10 -11.40 -1.39
C VAL A 77 -11.25 -12.85 -1.79
N ILE A 78 -10.30 -13.33 -2.59
CA ILE A 78 -10.25 -14.68 -3.14
C ILE A 78 -9.09 -15.42 -2.48
N GLU A 79 -9.39 -16.60 -1.92
CA GLU A 79 -8.40 -17.52 -1.37
C GLU A 79 -8.11 -18.62 -2.38
N SER A 80 -6.83 -18.95 -2.55
CA SER A 80 -6.36 -19.99 -3.45
C SER A 80 -5.04 -20.57 -2.97
N VAL A 81 -4.50 -21.52 -3.74
CA VAL A 81 -3.24 -22.20 -3.44
C VAL A 81 -2.31 -22.05 -4.63
N THR A 82 -1.03 -21.82 -4.34
CA THR A 82 0.04 -21.86 -5.34
C THR A 82 1.09 -22.90 -4.93
N LYS A 83 1.95 -23.31 -5.87
CA LYS A 83 3.06 -24.23 -5.58
C LYS A 83 4.38 -23.49 -5.67
N ASP A 84 5.22 -23.69 -4.66
CA ASP A 84 6.59 -23.21 -4.69
C ASP A 84 7.38 -24.00 -5.75
N GLU A 85 7.93 -23.30 -6.76
CA GLU A 85 8.59 -23.96 -7.89
C GLU A 85 9.83 -24.77 -7.51
N LYS A 86 10.48 -24.45 -6.37
CA LYS A 86 11.72 -25.12 -5.93
C LYS A 86 11.44 -26.34 -5.08
N SER A 87 10.51 -26.21 -4.13
CA SER A 87 10.18 -27.27 -3.16
C SER A 87 8.98 -28.12 -3.56
N GLY A 88 8.12 -27.63 -4.46
CA GLY A 88 6.86 -28.26 -4.81
C GLY A 88 5.76 -28.14 -3.74
N ASN A 89 6.07 -27.49 -2.62
CA ASN A 89 5.14 -27.33 -1.49
C ASN A 89 4.00 -26.37 -1.84
N GLU A 90 2.82 -26.66 -1.32
CA GLU A 90 1.65 -25.79 -1.44
C GLU A 90 1.76 -24.60 -0.48
N LYS A 91 1.46 -23.41 -1.01
CA LYS A 91 1.46 -22.14 -0.30
C LYS A 91 0.10 -21.48 -0.43
N ALA A 92 -0.38 -20.87 0.65
CA ALA A 92 -1.59 -20.07 0.59
C ALA A 92 -1.37 -18.82 -0.26
N LEU A 93 -2.38 -18.49 -1.06
CA LEU A 93 -2.42 -17.28 -1.89
C LEU A 93 -3.74 -16.55 -1.62
N VAL A 94 -3.65 -15.28 -1.25
CA VAL A 94 -4.83 -14.41 -1.08
C VAL A 94 -4.76 -13.29 -2.09
N THR A 95 -5.77 -13.20 -2.95
CA THR A 95 -5.95 -12.10 -3.87
C THR A 95 -6.99 -11.15 -3.29
N VAL A 96 -6.64 -9.88 -3.17
CA VAL A 96 -7.54 -8.83 -2.67
C VAL A 96 -7.69 -7.75 -3.74
N HIS A 97 -8.91 -7.61 -4.24
CA HIS A 97 -9.32 -6.41 -4.97
C HIS A 97 -9.79 -5.38 -3.97
N ALA A 98 -9.25 -4.17 -4.03
CA ALA A 98 -9.50 -3.12 -3.06
C ALA A 98 -9.57 -1.74 -3.71
N GLU A 99 -10.23 -0.82 -3.02
CA GLU A 99 -10.15 0.61 -3.30
C GLU A 99 -9.43 1.32 -2.16
N GLY A 100 -8.68 2.37 -2.46
CA GLY A 100 -8.02 3.19 -1.46
C GLY A 100 -8.17 4.67 -1.77
N GLU A 101 -8.13 5.49 -0.73
CA GLU A 101 -8.21 6.94 -0.85
C GLU A 101 -7.10 7.58 -0.03
N VAL A 102 -6.33 8.46 -0.66
CA VAL A 102 -5.35 9.28 0.04
C VAL A 102 -6.04 10.54 0.56
N VAL A 103 -6.04 10.70 1.88
CA VAL A 103 -6.55 11.91 2.54
C VAL A 103 -5.37 12.80 2.91
N LEU A 104 -5.19 13.88 2.16
CA LEU A 104 -4.18 14.90 2.48
C LEU A 104 -4.56 15.65 3.75
N SER A 105 -3.54 16.10 4.50
CA SER A 105 -3.75 17.01 5.62
C SER A 105 -4.26 18.37 5.15
N GLU A 106 -5.06 19.04 5.99
CA GLU A 106 -5.58 20.39 5.69
C GLU A 106 -4.46 21.40 5.40
N LYS A 107 -3.34 21.27 6.12
CA LYS A 107 -2.14 22.08 5.88
C LYS A 107 -1.64 21.90 4.43
N VAL A 108 -1.47 20.66 3.98
CA VAL A 108 -0.98 20.37 2.63
C VAL A 108 -1.97 20.78 1.56
N LYS A 109 -3.28 20.59 1.78
CA LYS A 109 -4.31 21.10 0.86
C LYS A 109 -4.16 22.60 0.65
N GLY A 110 -4.04 23.38 1.73
CA GLY A 110 -3.85 24.83 1.65
C GLY A 110 -2.58 25.23 0.89
N LEU A 111 -1.48 24.50 1.08
CA LEU A 111 -0.23 24.74 0.34
C LEU A 111 -0.39 24.48 -1.15
N LEU A 112 -1.00 23.35 -1.52
CA LEU A 112 -1.24 23.01 -2.92
C LEU A 112 -2.22 23.97 -3.60
N GLU A 113 -3.23 24.45 -2.89
CA GLU A 113 -4.17 25.46 -3.38
C GLU A 113 -3.52 26.85 -3.52
N GLY A 114 -2.41 27.12 -2.82
CA GLY A 114 -1.62 28.32 -2.96
C GLY A 114 -0.62 28.31 -4.14
N ASP A 115 -0.35 27.14 -4.71
CA ASP A 115 0.66 26.91 -5.74
C ASP A 115 0.04 26.56 -7.10
N GLU A 116 0.59 27.07 -8.21
CA GLU A 116 0.00 26.86 -9.55
C GLU A 116 0.15 25.42 -10.06
N GLU A 117 1.25 24.75 -9.73
CA GLU A 117 1.44 23.33 -10.04
C GLU A 117 0.53 22.48 -9.14
N GLY A 118 0.47 22.81 -7.85
CA GLY A 118 -0.42 22.18 -6.87
C GLY A 118 -1.89 22.24 -7.29
N LYS A 119 -2.40 23.41 -7.70
CA LYS A 119 -3.76 23.56 -8.24
C LYS A 119 -4.00 22.69 -9.46
N THR A 120 -3.03 22.62 -10.37
CA THR A 120 -3.14 21.80 -11.59
C THR A 120 -3.26 20.32 -11.23
N LEU A 121 -2.44 19.83 -10.30
CA LEU A 121 -2.49 18.45 -9.82
C LEU A 121 -3.79 18.14 -9.07
N LEU A 122 -4.28 19.06 -8.23
CA LEU A 122 -5.56 18.90 -7.54
C LEU A 122 -6.74 18.85 -8.53
N ARG A 123 -6.69 19.64 -9.62
CA ARG A 123 -7.70 19.57 -10.68
C ARG A 123 -7.66 18.22 -11.39
N GLN A 124 -6.49 17.74 -11.80
CA GLN A 124 -6.32 16.42 -12.41
C GLN A 124 -6.81 15.30 -11.50
N ALA A 125 -6.49 15.38 -10.19
CA ALA A 125 -7.00 14.44 -9.21
C ALA A 125 -8.54 14.44 -9.19
N ARG A 126 -9.19 15.62 -9.15
CA ARG A 126 -10.66 15.71 -9.17
C ARG A 126 -11.27 15.13 -10.45
N GLU A 127 -10.66 15.40 -11.61
CA GLU A 127 -11.09 14.83 -12.90
C GLU A 127 -10.98 13.30 -12.91
N ASN A 128 -10.02 12.74 -12.17
CA ASN A 128 -9.80 11.30 -12.02
C ASN A 128 -10.56 10.65 -10.85
N GLY A 129 -11.56 11.34 -10.27
CA GLY A 129 -12.37 10.82 -9.16
C GLY A 129 -11.77 11.03 -7.77
N GLY A 130 -10.82 11.96 -7.64
CA GLY A 130 -10.11 12.29 -6.41
C GLY A 130 -8.73 11.63 -6.33
N LEU A 131 -8.14 11.61 -5.14
CA LEU A 131 -6.93 10.82 -4.85
C LEU A 131 -7.28 9.38 -4.47
N LYS A 132 -8.27 8.84 -5.18
CA LYS A 132 -8.72 7.46 -5.08
C LYS A 132 -7.94 6.59 -6.04
N ASN A 133 -7.73 5.35 -5.68
CA ASN A 133 -7.06 4.38 -6.53
C ASN A 133 -7.65 2.99 -6.30
N GLU A 134 -7.46 2.12 -7.28
CA GLU A 134 -7.90 0.75 -7.26
C GLU A 134 -6.67 -0.15 -7.22
N TYR A 135 -6.73 -1.17 -6.39
CA TYR A 135 -5.61 -2.03 -6.06
C TYR A 135 -6.00 -3.48 -6.29
N LEU A 136 -5.08 -4.26 -6.84
CA LEU A 136 -5.14 -5.71 -6.77
C LEU A 136 -3.88 -6.22 -6.08
N PHE A 137 -4.04 -6.73 -4.87
CA PHE A 137 -2.98 -7.38 -4.11
C PHE A 137 -3.02 -8.88 -4.37
N VAL A 138 -1.88 -9.47 -4.74
CA VAL A 138 -1.68 -10.92 -4.73
C VAL A 138 -0.65 -11.23 -3.66
N ILE A 139 -1.11 -11.84 -2.57
CA ILE A 139 -0.35 -12.04 -1.34
C ILE A 139 -0.04 -13.54 -1.22
N THR A 140 1.24 -13.90 -1.29
CA THR A 140 1.71 -15.26 -1.08
C THR A 140 2.25 -15.41 0.33
N PHE A 141 1.88 -16.50 0.98
CA PHE A 141 2.27 -16.85 2.33
C PHE A 141 3.40 -17.88 2.32
N GLU A 142 4.19 -17.93 3.39
CA GLU A 142 5.31 -18.89 3.51
C GLU A 142 4.83 -20.35 3.61
N GLY A 143 3.64 -20.56 4.19
CA GLY A 143 3.04 -21.88 4.43
C GLY A 143 1.69 -22.09 3.76
N SER A 144 1.14 -23.28 3.96
CA SER A 144 -0.17 -23.70 3.45
C SER A 144 -1.32 -23.06 4.25
N ALA A 145 -2.54 -23.08 3.71
CA ALA A 145 -3.71 -22.62 4.46
C ALA A 145 -4.03 -23.52 5.67
N GLU A 146 -3.70 -24.81 5.61
CA GLU A 146 -3.93 -25.78 6.68
C GLU A 146 -3.05 -25.50 7.90
N ASP A 147 -1.85 -24.97 7.68
CA ASP A 147 -0.91 -24.56 8.72
C ASP A 147 -1.15 -23.12 9.21
N GLY A 148 -2.23 -22.48 8.76
CA GLY A 148 -2.56 -21.08 9.07
C GLY A 148 -1.83 -20.05 8.20
N GLY A 149 -1.07 -20.47 7.19
CA GLY A 149 -0.33 -19.63 6.23
C GLY A 149 1.01 -19.12 6.73
N GLY A 150 1.15 -18.87 8.02
CA GLY A 150 2.33 -18.20 8.58
C GLY A 150 2.42 -16.74 8.12
N LYS A 151 3.63 -16.26 7.87
CA LYS A 151 3.89 -14.88 7.42
C LYS A 151 3.75 -14.69 5.92
N ILE A 152 3.55 -13.42 5.53
CA ILE A 152 3.52 -13.00 4.13
C ILE A 152 4.95 -13.04 3.56
N GLU A 153 5.18 -13.87 2.55
CA GLU A 153 6.47 -14.03 1.87
C GLU A 153 6.58 -13.11 0.64
N ARG A 154 5.47 -12.83 -0.03
CA ARG A 154 5.46 -12.00 -1.25
C ARG A 154 4.19 -11.20 -1.37
N VAL A 155 4.31 -9.96 -1.84
CA VAL A 155 3.19 -9.12 -2.25
C VAL A 155 3.42 -8.62 -3.65
N GLN A 156 2.44 -8.83 -4.53
CA GLN A 156 2.37 -8.15 -5.82
C GLN A 156 1.18 -7.20 -5.78
N GLU A 157 1.45 -5.91 -5.90
CA GLU A 157 0.45 -4.84 -5.82
C GLU A 157 0.27 -4.23 -7.21
N TRP A 158 -0.89 -4.38 -7.81
CA TRP A 158 -1.24 -3.71 -9.06
C TRP A 158 -2.00 -2.44 -8.78
N LEU A 159 -1.56 -1.37 -9.46
CA LEU A 159 -2.03 0.00 -9.29
C LEU A 159 -2.61 0.52 -10.60
N ASP A 160 -3.61 1.40 -10.52
CA ASP A 160 -3.96 2.25 -11.67
C ASP A 160 -2.78 3.20 -11.96
N ALA A 161 -2.13 3.00 -13.10
CA ALA A 161 -0.92 3.72 -13.43
C ALA A 161 -1.15 5.22 -13.69
N GLU A 162 -2.33 5.61 -14.17
CA GLU A 162 -2.65 7.01 -14.42
C GLU A 162 -2.89 7.74 -13.11
N LYS A 163 -3.75 7.18 -12.25
CA LYS A 163 -4.05 7.76 -10.94
C LYS A 163 -2.82 7.80 -10.04
N THR A 164 -1.99 6.76 -10.11
CA THR A 164 -0.73 6.71 -9.34
C THR A 164 0.24 7.82 -9.75
N ARG A 165 0.34 8.18 -11.03
CA ARG A 165 1.20 9.28 -11.47
C ARG A 165 0.74 10.63 -10.93
N VAL A 166 -0.57 10.88 -10.93
CA VAL A 166 -1.14 12.09 -10.34
C VAL A 166 -0.83 12.14 -8.84
N LEU A 167 -1.05 11.02 -8.13
CA LEU A 167 -0.73 10.92 -6.71
C LEU A 167 0.76 11.17 -6.43
N MET A 168 1.67 10.57 -7.21
CA MET A 168 3.11 10.81 -7.07
C MET A 168 3.47 12.28 -7.29
N GLY A 169 2.83 12.95 -8.26
CA GLY A 169 2.97 14.38 -8.48
C GLY A 169 2.56 15.18 -7.25
N VAL A 170 1.37 14.91 -6.72
CA VAL A 170 0.84 15.55 -5.50
C VAL A 170 1.78 15.35 -4.32
N LEU A 171 2.23 14.13 -4.04
CA LEU A 171 3.13 13.85 -2.91
C LEU A 171 4.48 14.55 -3.07
N LYS A 172 5.06 14.52 -4.27
CA LYS A 172 6.34 15.18 -4.57
C LYS A 172 6.25 16.69 -4.39
N THR A 173 5.22 17.33 -4.94
CA THR A 173 5.00 18.78 -4.81
C THR A 173 4.71 19.16 -3.37
N SER A 174 3.89 18.38 -2.65
CA SER A 174 3.62 18.59 -1.23
C SER A 174 4.90 18.55 -0.38
N THR A 175 5.78 17.58 -0.65
CA THR A 175 7.08 17.44 0.04
C THR A 175 7.95 18.68 -0.20
N ALA A 176 8.04 19.13 -1.45
CA ALA A 176 8.83 20.31 -1.81
C ALA A 176 8.30 21.59 -1.15
N LEU A 177 6.97 21.78 -1.13
CA LEU A 177 6.33 22.93 -0.49
C LEU A 177 6.59 22.95 1.01
N LEU A 178 6.39 21.81 1.70
CA LEU A 178 6.67 21.67 3.13
C LEU A 178 8.14 21.96 3.49
N GLN A 179 9.09 21.49 2.68
CA GLN A 179 10.51 21.74 2.89
C GLN A 179 10.91 23.19 2.61
N SER A 180 10.21 23.86 1.69
CA SER A 180 10.49 25.25 1.35
C SER A 180 10.01 26.27 2.39
N GLY A 181 9.24 25.83 3.40
CA GLY A 181 8.70 26.71 4.45
C GLY A 181 7.72 27.77 3.94
N LYS A 182 7.19 27.57 2.73
CA LYS A 182 6.11 28.37 2.16
C LYS A 182 4.76 27.95 2.71
#